data_AF-B3MRD2-F1
#
_entry.id   AF-B3MRD2-F1
#
_cell.length_a   1.000
_cell.length_b   1.000
_cell.length_c   1.000
_cell.angle_alpha   90.00
_cell.angle_beta   90.00
_cell.angle_gamma   90.00
#
_symmetry.space_group_name_H-M   'P 1'
#
loop_
_entity.id
_entity.type
_entity.pdbx_description
1 polymer ?
#
loop_
_entity_poly.entity_id
_entity_poly.type
_entity_poly.pdbx_seq_one_letter_code
_entity_poly.pdbx_strand_id
1 'polypeptide(L)'
;MDAKISLSLASKGKPNSRGQLELTLGQLFEEVGNSNRNRPLTWCAFQNALLRSRLRGRLCDPLPQQTIGKVTNLLQNISTQPLMMEEVTTLQILSCILYLLPSPHLYQGDHSKQKARELVRSSYRLIPTLDPMMVHHLTSRLVDHFAVHHHSPSLPSKTNLLHLANLLWKNSGAGRAVSVCLLWCIIFGAAHIAPHIHQFHDLSELPHLLERISVENLSLNRLDQVAAGVALLLYRQLCCPDIDEFLNSGYLSFYFRILPEDVLKISSW
;
A
#
# COMPACT_ATOMS: atom_id res chain seq x y z
N MET A 1 -4.97 -66.17 -7.34
CA MET A 1 -4.70 -65.37 -6.12
C MET A 1 -4.35 -63.98 -6.60
N ASP A 2 -5.38 -63.18 -6.88
CA ASP A 2 -5.26 -61.80 -7.37
C ASP A 2 -5.75 -60.86 -6.26
N ALA A 3 -4.82 -60.05 -5.74
CA ALA A 3 -5.16 -58.99 -4.80
C ALA A 3 -5.24 -57.65 -5.55
N LYS A 4 -6.50 -57.21 -5.79
CA LYS A 4 -6.84 -55.83 -6.12
C LYS A 4 -6.39 -54.91 -4.99
N ILE A 5 -5.49 -53.98 -5.27
CA ILE A 5 -5.21 -52.86 -4.38
C ILE A 5 -6.03 -51.66 -4.86
N SER A 6 -6.95 -51.26 -3.99
CA SER A 6 -7.87 -50.14 -4.13
C SER A 6 -7.13 -48.80 -4.13
N LEU A 7 -7.35 -48.00 -5.16
CA LEU A 7 -7.03 -46.56 -5.19
C LEU A 7 -7.92 -45.84 -4.17
N SER A 8 -7.35 -45.43 -3.03
CA SER A 8 -8.02 -44.49 -2.14
C SER A 8 -7.86 -43.07 -2.70
N LEU A 9 -8.99 -42.44 -2.96
CA LEU A 9 -9.08 -41.01 -3.24
C LEU A 9 -8.54 -40.25 -2.02
N ALA A 10 -7.33 -39.72 -2.16
CA ALA A 10 -6.81 -38.74 -1.22
C ALA A 10 -7.75 -37.53 -1.21
N SER A 11 -8.20 -37.19 -0.01
CA SER A 11 -9.14 -36.14 0.30
C SER A 11 -8.71 -34.80 -0.30
N LYS A 12 -9.65 -34.13 -1.00
CA LYS A 12 -9.57 -32.71 -1.35
C LYS A 12 -9.59 -31.88 -0.07
N GLY A 13 -8.44 -31.75 0.59
CA GLY A 13 -8.23 -30.73 1.61
C GLY A 13 -8.40 -29.36 0.96
N LYS A 14 -9.29 -28.51 1.52
CA LYS A 14 -9.30 -27.08 1.18
C LYS A 14 -7.88 -26.56 1.37
N PRO A 15 -7.24 -25.93 0.36
CA PRO A 15 -5.90 -25.40 0.54
C PRO A 15 -5.92 -24.37 1.68
N ASN A 16 -5.03 -24.55 2.65
CA ASN A 16 -4.75 -23.55 3.67
C ASN A 16 -4.43 -22.20 2.99
N SER A 17 -4.70 -21.10 3.70
CA SER A 17 -4.60 -19.72 3.17
C SER A 17 -3.31 -19.47 2.38
N ARG A 18 -2.20 -20.00 2.91
CA ARG A 18 -0.83 -19.99 2.37
C ARG A 18 -0.69 -20.65 1.00
N GLY A 19 -1.14 -21.89 0.86
CA GLY A 19 -1.02 -22.64 -0.38
C GLY A 19 -1.80 -21.97 -1.51
N GLN A 20 -2.89 -21.26 -1.19
CA GLN A 20 -3.73 -20.61 -2.19
C GLN A 20 -3.21 -19.24 -2.63
N LEU A 21 -2.47 -18.46 -1.81
CA LEU A 21 -1.82 -17.22 -2.28
C LEU A 21 -0.58 -17.53 -3.14
N GLU A 22 0.26 -18.47 -2.69
CA GLU A 22 1.39 -19.00 -3.47
C GLU A 22 0.91 -19.62 -4.79
N LEU A 23 -0.17 -20.43 -4.77
CA LEU A 23 -0.81 -20.89 -6.01
C LEU A 23 -1.32 -19.71 -6.84
N THR A 24 -1.96 -18.70 -6.25
CA THR A 24 -2.61 -17.64 -7.05
C THR A 24 -1.59 -16.75 -7.75
N LEU A 25 -0.52 -16.32 -7.07
CA LEU A 25 0.57 -15.57 -7.71
C LEU A 25 1.39 -16.50 -8.62
N GLY A 26 1.73 -17.70 -8.15
CA GLY A 26 2.46 -18.70 -8.93
C GLY A 26 1.74 -19.06 -10.23
N GLN A 27 0.45 -19.38 -10.19
CA GLN A 27 -0.39 -19.68 -11.36
C GLN A 27 -0.59 -18.45 -12.23
N LEU A 28 -0.82 -17.26 -11.66
CA LEU A 28 -0.90 -16.03 -12.44
C LEU A 28 0.36 -15.84 -13.28
N PHE A 29 1.55 -16.02 -12.68
CA PHE A 29 2.82 -15.82 -13.37
C PHE A 29 3.27 -17.01 -14.22
N GLU A 30 2.84 -18.24 -13.92
CA GLU A 30 3.01 -19.42 -14.77
C GLU A 30 2.09 -19.37 -16.00
N GLU A 31 0.82 -18.99 -15.85
CA GLU A 31 -0.11 -18.77 -16.97
C GLU A 31 0.41 -17.65 -17.88
N VAL A 32 0.89 -16.57 -17.27
CA VAL A 32 1.56 -15.47 -17.97
C VAL A 32 2.84 -15.95 -18.66
N GLY A 33 3.71 -16.71 -17.98
CA GLY A 33 4.97 -17.21 -18.52
C GLY A 33 4.80 -18.25 -19.62
N ASN A 34 3.80 -19.13 -19.51
CA ASN A 34 3.46 -20.14 -20.53
C ASN A 34 2.83 -19.49 -21.78
N SER A 35 2.08 -18.41 -21.61
CA SER A 35 1.58 -17.59 -22.73
C SER A 35 2.69 -16.84 -23.48
N ASN A 36 3.89 -16.76 -22.89
CA ASN A 36 4.98 -15.88 -23.31
C ASN A 36 6.17 -16.54 -24.01
N ARG A 37 6.09 -17.84 -24.36
CA ARG A 37 7.27 -18.57 -24.86
C ARG A 37 7.95 -17.96 -26.09
N ASN A 38 7.32 -17.01 -26.81
CA ASN A 38 7.90 -16.36 -27.99
C ASN A 38 7.74 -14.82 -28.07
N ARG A 39 7.23 -14.12 -27.05
CA ARG A 39 7.02 -12.64 -27.09
C ARG A 39 7.23 -11.98 -25.71
N PRO A 40 7.60 -10.69 -25.66
CA PRO A 40 7.62 -9.93 -24.41
C PRO A 40 6.22 -9.85 -23.80
N LEU A 41 6.15 -9.91 -22.46
CA LEU A 41 4.89 -9.84 -21.74
C LEU A 41 4.26 -8.46 -21.90
N THR A 42 3.00 -8.40 -22.35
CA THR A 42 2.24 -7.15 -22.45
C THR A 42 1.39 -6.93 -21.21
N TRP A 43 1.07 -5.67 -20.91
CA TRP A 43 0.17 -5.35 -19.80
C TRP A 43 -1.21 -5.99 -19.94
N CYS A 44 -1.77 -6.05 -21.14
CA CYS A 44 -3.05 -6.70 -21.42
C CYS A 44 -3.06 -8.19 -21.02
N ALA A 45 -1.98 -8.94 -21.33
CA ALA A 45 -1.87 -10.34 -20.92
C ALA A 45 -1.77 -10.48 -19.39
N PHE A 46 -1.03 -9.57 -18.75
CA PHE A 46 -0.91 -9.51 -17.29
C PHE A 46 -2.25 -9.20 -16.60
N GLN A 47 -2.99 -8.19 -17.07
CA GLN A 47 -4.28 -7.79 -16.52
C GLN A 47 -5.32 -8.92 -16.64
N ASN A 48 -5.35 -9.63 -17.77
CA ASN A 48 -6.22 -10.79 -17.96
C ASN A 48 -5.92 -11.91 -16.96
N ALA A 49 -4.64 -12.16 -16.65
CA ALA A 49 -4.27 -13.11 -15.60
C ALA A 49 -4.71 -12.59 -14.22
N LEU A 50 -4.49 -11.30 -13.94
CA LEU A 50 -4.85 -10.67 -12.66
C LEU A 50 -6.34 -10.73 -12.37
N LEU A 51 -7.18 -10.47 -13.38
CA LEU A 51 -8.64 -10.61 -13.27
C LEU A 51 -9.10 -12.04 -12.97
N ARG A 52 -8.32 -13.05 -13.40
CA ARG A 52 -8.58 -14.46 -13.10
C ARG A 52 -8.06 -14.88 -11.72
N SER A 53 -7.15 -14.09 -11.16
CA SER A 53 -6.50 -14.35 -9.88
C SER A 53 -7.32 -13.81 -8.69
N ARG A 54 -7.29 -14.52 -7.55
CA ARG A 54 -7.95 -14.11 -6.30
C ARG A 54 -7.04 -13.26 -5.38
N LEU A 55 -6.21 -12.38 -5.94
CA LEU A 55 -5.21 -11.61 -5.18
C LEU A 55 -5.78 -10.64 -4.13
N ARG A 56 -7.09 -10.42 -4.14
CA ARG A 56 -7.78 -9.40 -3.33
C ARG A 56 -7.88 -9.70 -1.82
N GLY A 57 -7.17 -10.68 -1.24
CA GLY A 57 -7.56 -11.16 0.10
C GLY A 57 -6.51 -11.66 1.08
N ARG A 58 -5.20 -11.69 0.79
CA ARG A 58 -4.24 -12.37 1.71
C ARG A 58 -2.87 -11.71 1.71
N LEU A 59 -2.59 -10.96 2.78
CA LEU A 59 -1.26 -10.40 3.08
C LEU A 59 -0.55 -11.14 4.21
N CYS A 60 -1.17 -12.17 4.77
CA CYS A 60 -0.71 -12.78 6.03
C CYS A 60 0.26 -13.94 5.82
N ASP A 61 0.36 -14.49 4.60
CA ASP A 61 1.12 -15.70 4.34
C ASP A 61 2.46 -15.36 3.66
N PRO A 62 3.60 -15.88 4.15
CA PRO A 62 4.91 -15.62 3.56
C PRO A 62 5.03 -16.35 2.22
N LEU A 63 5.63 -15.70 1.22
CA LEU A 63 6.00 -16.33 -0.05
C LEU A 63 7.50 -16.70 -0.05
N PRO A 64 7.91 -17.69 -0.87
CA PRO A 64 9.33 -17.97 -1.08
C PRO A 64 10.04 -16.77 -1.70
N GLN A 65 11.27 -16.49 -1.23
CA GLN A 65 12.10 -15.38 -1.73
C GLN A 65 12.30 -15.43 -3.25
N GLN A 66 12.48 -16.62 -3.81
CA GLN A 66 12.62 -16.82 -5.26
C GLN A 66 11.37 -16.39 -6.02
N THR A 67 10.18 -16.64 -5.46
CA THR A 67 8.90 -16.22 -6.06
C THR A 67 8.80 -14.70 -6.04
N ILE A 68 9.02 -14.04 -4.90
CA ILE A 68 9.01 -12.58 -4.79
C ILE A 68 10.00 -11.96 -5.77
N GLY A 69 11.23 -12.48 -5.84
CA GLY A 69 12.27 -11.99 -6.75
C GLY A 69 11.90 -12.14 -8.23
N LYS A 70 11.35 -13.30 -8.64
CA LYS A 70 10.88 -13.53 -10.01
C LYS A 70 9.74 -12.58 -10.38
N VAL A 71 8.75 -12.45 -9.51
CA VAL A 71 7.59 -11.57 -9.73
C VAL A 71 8.01 -10.11 -9.83
N THR A 72 8.89 -9.67 -8.94
CA THR A 72 9.39 -8.30 -8.94
C THR A 72 10.15 -7.97 -10.22
N ASN A 73 11.04 -8.86 -10.67
CA ASN A 73 11.76 -8.69 -11.94
C ASN A 73 10.80 -8.62 -13.14
N LEU A 74 9.75 -9.45 -13.14
CA LEU A 74 8.76 -9.46 -14.22
C LEU A 74 7.98 -8.14 -14.26
N LEU A 75 7.50 -7.65 -13.12
CA LEU A 75 6.81 -6.36 -13.04
C LEU A 75 7.72 -5.20 -13.45
N GLN A 76 9.00 -5.24 -13.05
CA GLN A 76 10.01 -4.26 -13.47
C GLN A 76 10.24 -4.27 -14.99
N ASN A 77 10.17 -5.44 -15.63
CA ASN A 77 10.29 -5.52 -17.08
C ASN A 77 9.05 -4.94 -17.78
N ILE A 78 7.84 -5.22 -17.29
CA ILE A 78 6.63 -4.66 -17.89
C ILE A 78 6.60 -3.13 -17.72
N SER A 79 7.10 -2.60 -16.60
CA SER A 79 7.12 -1.16 -16.34
C SER A 79 8.06 -0.34 -17.22
N THR A 80 8.85 -0.99 -18.07
CA THR A 80 9.63 -0.31 -19.13
C THR A 80 8.79 0.09 -20.34
N GLN A 81 7.57 -0.44 -20.46
CA GLN A 81 6.62 -0.10 -21.52
C GLN A 81 5.85 1.18 -21.16
N PRO A 82 5.34 1.95 -22.14
CA PRO A 82 4.40 3.03 -21.86
C PRO A 82 3.15 2.48 -21.19
N LEU A 83 2.88 2.93 -19.97
CA LEU A 83 1.73 2.50 -19.17
C LEU A 83 0.65 3.59 -19.10
N MET A 84 -0.60 3.17 -19.20
CA MET A 84 -1.76 4.02 -18.89
C MET A 84 -1.91 4.17 -17.37
N MET A 85 -2.64 5.20 -16.93
CA MET A 85 -2.75 5.51 -15.50
C MET A 85 -3.31 4.34 -14.65
N GLU A 86 -4.33 3.63 -15.13
CA GLU A 86 -4.89 2.45 -14.44
C GLU A 86 -3.85 1.32 -14.29
N GLU A 87 -2.95 1.19 -15.26
CA GLU A 87 -1.88 0.20 -15.29
C GLU A 87 -0.79 0.58 -14.27
N VAL A 88 -0.43 1.87 -14.20
CA VAL A 88 0.45 2.43 -13.17
C VAL A 88 -0.11 2.22 -11.77
N THR A 89 -1.38 2.56 -11.55
CA THR A 89 -2.06 2.37 -10.25
C THR A 89 -2.06 0.90 -9.83
N THR A 90 -2.33 -0.01 -10.77
CA THR A 90 -2.32 -1.45 -10.50
C THR A 90 -0.90 -1.95 -10.17
N LEU A 91 0.12 -1.49 -10.91
CA LEU A 91 1.51 -1.78 -10.63
C LEU A 91 1.90 -1.32 -9.21
N GLN A 92 1.50 -0.12 -8.81
CA GLN A 92 1.78 0.42 -7.48
C GLN A 92 1.15 -0.43 -6.38
N ILE A 93 -0.12 -0.82 -6.50
CA ILE A 93 -0.79 -1.72 -5.56
C ILE A 93 -0.01 -3.04 -5.43
N LEU A 94 0.31 -3.68 -6.55
CA LEU A 94 1.03 -4.95 -6.56
C LEU A 94 2.42 -4.85 -5.93
N SER A 95 3.13 -3.76 -6.20
CA SER A 95 4.44 -3.48 -5.62
C SER A 95 4.33 -3.34 -4.10
N CYS A 96 3.29 -2.65 -3.62
CA CYS A 96 2.98 -2.54 -2.21
C CYS A 96 2.62 -3.88 -1.57
N ILE A 97 1.84 -4.74 -2.24
CA ILE A 97 1.55 -6.11 -1.78
C ILE A 97 2.86 -6.88 -1.61
N LEU A 98 3.70 -6.92 -2.65
CA LEU A 98 4.97 -7.65 -2.62
C LEU A 98 5.90 -7.20 -1.50
N TYR A 99 5.93 -5.90 -1.22
CA TYR A 99 6.71 -5.34 -0.12
C TYR A 99 6.18 -5.76 1.26
N LEU A 100 4.85 -5.77 1.42
CA LEU A 100 4.20 -6.08 2.70
C LEU A 100 4.20 -7.56 3.06
N LEU A 101 4.46 -8.46 2.09
CA LEU A 101 4.51 -9.88 2.36
C LEU A 101 5.57 -10.19 3.44
N PRO A 102 5.21 -11.00 4.44
CA PRO A 102 6.17 -11.43 5.45
C PRO A 102 7.27 -12.23 4.77
N SER A 103 8.51 -11.95 5.15
CA SER A 103 9.68 -12.67 4.69
C SER A 103 10.32 -13.37 5.87
N PRO A 104 10.55 -14.69 5.79
CA PRO A 104 11.17 -15.44 6.89
C PRO A 104 12.64 -15.07 7.12
N HIS A 105 13.27 -14.24 6.27
CA HIS A 105 14.72 -13.99 6.26
C HIS A 105 15.12 -12.55 6.58
N LEU A 106 14.35 -11.85 7.43
CA LEU A 106 14.59 -10.45 7.85
C LEU A 106 16.03 -10.13 8.31
N TYR A 107 16.79 -11.13 8.78
CA TYR A 107 18.13 -10.95 9.35
C TYR A 107 19.30 -11.22 8.38
N GLN A 108 19.07 -11.72 7.16
CA GLN A 108 20.14 -12.12 6.22
C GLN A 108 20.32 -11.18 5.02
N GLY A 109 19.82 -9.94 5.09
CA GLY A 109 19.87 -9.03 3.94
C GLY A 109 18.89 -9.49 2.87
N ASP A 110 17.61 -9.32 3.14
CA ASP A 110 16.55 -9.80 2.26
C ASP A 110 16.50 -9.02 0.93
N HIS A 111 17.28 -9.52 -0.03
CA HIS A 111 17.34 -8.99 -1.40
C HIS A 111 15.97 -8.95 -2.08
N SER A 112 15.01 -9.79 -1.67
CA SER A 112 13.66 -9.77 -2.27
C SER A 112 12.84 -8.60 -1.78
N LYS A 113 12.92 -8.27 -0.48
CA LYS A 113 12.31 -7.05 0.07
C LYS A 113 12.95 -5.79 -0.47
N GLN A 114 14.27 -5.79 -0.69
CA GLN A 114 14.96 -4.67 -1.31
C GLN A 114 14.47 -4.46 -2.75
N LYS A 115 14.35 -5.52 -3.56
CA LYS A 115 13.77 -5.43 -4.90
C LYS A 115 12.31 -4.95 -4.88
N ALA A 116 11.48 -5.45 -3.98
CA ALA A 116 10.09 -5.01 -3.84
C ALA A 116 10.01 -3.51 -3.48
N ARG A 117 10.89 -3.03 -2.59
CA ARG A 117 11.04 -1.60 -2.28
C ARG A 117 11.46 -0.79 -3.51
N GLU A 118 12.41 -1.26 -4.28
CA GLU A 118 12.85 -0.61 -5.53
C GLU A 118 11.74 -0.54 -6.57
N LEU A 119 10.91 -1.59 -6.67
CA LEU A 119 9.72 -1.60 -7.54
C LEU A 119 8.66 -0.60 -7.07
N VAL A 120 8.39 -0.50 -5.77
CA VAL A 120 7.53 0.57 -5.23
C VAL A 120 8.11 1.94 -5.59
N ARG A 121 9.40 2.16 -5.37
CA ARG A 121 10.04 3.43 -5.71
C ARG A 121 9.95 3.77 -7.19
N SER A 122 10.22 2.82 -8.09
CA SER A 122 10.18 3.06 -9.53
C SER A 122 8.76 3.29 -10.04
N SER A 123 7.76 2.56 -9.53
CA SER A 123 6.35 2.73 -9.93
C SER A 123 5.77 4.11 -9.61
N TYR A 124 6.21 4.77 -8.53
CA TYR A 124 5.79 6.14 -8.21
C TYR A 124 6.52 7.22 -9.01
N ARG A 125 7.66 6.89 -9.63
CA ARG A 125 8.39 7.78 -10.54
C ARG A 125 7.83 7.79 -11.96
N LEU A 126 6.95 6.85 -12.29
CA LEU A 126 6.24 6.82 -13.57
C LEU A 126 5.19 7.94 -13.68
N ILE A 127 4.90 8.63 -12.57
CA ILE A 127 3.95 9.73 -12.52
C ILE A 127 4.74 11.05 -12.56
N PRO A 128 4.69 11.79 -13.68
CA PRO A 128 5.56 12.95 -13.88
C PRO A 128 5.14 14.18 -13.08
N THR A 129 3.84 14.36 -12.82
CA THR A 129 3.27 15.51 -12.10
C THR A 129 2.12 15.01 -11.26
N LEU A 130 2.00 15.41 -9.99
CA LEU A 130 0.86 15.04 -9.17
C LEU A 130 -0.10 16.20 -9.02
N ASP A 131 -1.22 16.14 -9.72
CA ASP A 131 -2.35 16.96 -9.34
C ASP A 131 -3.03 16.37 -8.07
N PRO A 132 -3.78 17.21 -7.32
CA PRO A 132 -4.53 16.75 -6.16
C PRO A 132 -5.43 15.55 -6.36
N MET A 133 -6.11 15.47 -7.50
CA MET A 133 -7.05 14.38 -7.77
C MET A 133 -6.31 13.07 -8.00
N MET A 134 -5.12 13.10 -8.59
CA MET A 134 -4.31 11.90 -8.75
C MET A 134 -3.77 11.38 -7.42
N VAL A 135 -3.25 12.23 -6.54
CA VAL A 135 -2.82 11.77 -5.19
C VAL A 135 -4.00 11.15 -4.45
N HIS A 136 -5.16 11.79 -4.54
CA HIS A 136 -6.39 11.27 -3.97
C HIS A 136 -6.77 9.90 -4.56
N HIS A 137 -6.78 9.78 -5.89
CA HIS A 137 -7.05 8.51 -6.58
C HIS A 137 -6.11 7.40 -6.10
N LEU A 138 -4.80 7.63 -6.13
CA LEU A 138 -3.80 6.64 -5.68
C LEU A 138 -4.00 6.24 -4.22
N THR A 139 -4.26 7.23 -3.35
CA THR A 139 -4.52 7.00 -1.93
C THR A 139 -5.78 6.16 -1.72
N SER A 140 -6.89 6.53 -2.38
CA SER A 140 -8.15 5.78 -2.30
C SER A 140 -7.95 4.34 -2.76
N ARG A 141 -7.20 4.11 -3.84
CA ARG A 141 -6.93 2.77 -4.37
C ARG A 141 -6.13 1.92 -3.39
N LEU A 142 -5.16 2.50 -2.68
CA LEU A 142 -4.47 1.82 -1.59
C LEU A 142 -5.39 1.55 -0.40
N VAL A 143 -6.18 2.53 0.03
CA VAL A 143 -7.13 2.37 1.14
C VAL A 143 -8.15 1.27 0.80
N ASP A 144 -8.80 1.32 -0.36
CA ASP A 144 -9.77 0.31 -0.80
C ASP A 144 -9.17 -1.11 -0.83
N HIS A 145 -7.89 -1.22 -1.22
CA HIS A 145 -7.20 -2.50 -1.30
C HIS A 145 -6.77 -3.02 0.07
N PHE A 146 -6.15 -2.18 0.90
CA PHE A 146 -5.50 -2.60 2.14
C PHE A 146 -6.42 -2.47 3.37
N ALA A 147 -7.43 -1.60 3.34
CA ALA A 147 -8.39 -1.37 4.41
C ALA A 147 -9.58 -2.35 4.43
N VAL A 148 -9.74 -3.18 3.40
CA VAL A 148 -10.81 -4.20 3.16
C VAL A 148 -12.17 -3.84 3.78
N HIS A 149 -13.06 -3.28 2.95
CA HIS A 149 -14.53 -3.15 3.12
C HIS A 149 -15.10 -3.43 4.52
N HIS A 150 -14.81 -2.57 5.48
CA HIS A 150 -15.67 -2.37 6.63
C HIS A 150 -15.67 -0.89 6.97
N HIS A 151 -16.82 -0.38 7.39
CA HIS A 151 -17.00 0.97 7.96
C HIS A 151 -16.08 1.26 9.18
N SER A 152 -15.26 0.28 9.58
CA SER A 152 -14.09 0.44 10.42
C SER A 152 -12.99 -0.54 9.96
N PRO A 153 -11.86 -0.08 9.40
CA PRO A 153 -10.74 -0.95 9.05
C PRO A 153 -10.27 -1.74 10.28
N SER A 154 -10.06 -3.05 10.10
CA SER A 154 -9.54 -3.93 11.16
C SER A 154 -8.09 -3.56 11.53
N LEU A 155 -7.65 -3.84 12.77
CA LEU A 155 -6.30 -3.48 13.26
C LEU A 155 -5.14 -3.87 12.30
N PRO A 156 -5.12 -5.07 11.67
CA PRO A 156 -4.06 -5.49 10.74
C PRO A 156 -3.99 -4.64 9.46
N SER A 157 -5.13 -4.12 8.99
CA SER A 157 -5.17 -3.25 7.82
C SER A 157 -4.49 -1.90 8.07
N LYS A 158 -4.57 -1.39 9.31
CA LYS A 158 -3.99 -0.10 9.69
C LYS A 158 -2.48 -0.15 9.83
N THR A 159 -1.93 -1.23 10.38
CA THR A 159 -0.47 -1.45 10.46
C THR A 159 0.15 -1.54 9.07
N ASN A 160 -0.55 -2.16 8.10
CA ASN A 160 -0.11 -2.18 6.71
C ASN A 160 -0.10 -0.79 6.09
N LEU A 161 -1.18 -0.02 6.25
CA LEU A 161 -1.25 1.36 5.75
C LEU A 161 -0.16 2.25 6.36
N LEU A 162 0.15 2.10 7.65
CA LEU A 162 1.22 2.84 8.32
C LEU A 162 2.61 2.46 7.78
N HIS A 163 2.87 1.16 7.57
CA HIS A 163 4.09 0.70 6.93
C HIS A 163 4.24 1.22 5.50
N LEU A 164 3.14 1.23 4.72
CA LEU A 164 3.13 1.80 3.38
C LEU A 164 3.38 3.30 3.40
N ALA A 165 2.73 4.05 4.28
CA ALA A 165 2.97 5.48 4.42
C ALA A 165 4.47 5.76 4.72
N ASN A 166 5.06 5.01 5.65
CA ASN A 166 6.50 5.12 5.95
C ASN A 166 7.41 4.76 4.78
N LEU A 167 7.06 3.73 4.00
CA LEU A 167 7.79 3.35 2.80
C LEU A 167 7.73 4.45 1.74
N LEU A 168 6.52 4.91 1.42
CA LEU A 168 6.26 5.86 0.35
C LEU A 168 6.92 7.22 0.62
N TRP A 169 6.91 7.66 1.88
CA TRP A 169 7.61 8.87 2.33
C TRP A 169 9.09 8.90 1.94
N LYS A 170 9.77 7.76 1.97
CA LYS A 170 11.23 7.69 1.79
C LYS A 170 11.68 7.56 0.32
N ASN A 171 10.75 7.36 -0.62
CA ASN A 171 11.11 6.83 -1.94
C ASN A 171 11.02 7.83 -3.09
N SER A 172 10.04 8.73 -3.10
CA SER A 172 9.80 9.75 -4.14
C SER A 172 8.85 10.84 -3.64
N GLY A 173 8.87 12.02 -4.25
CA GLY A 173 7.94 13.12 -3.98
C GLY A 173 6.49 12.69 -4.13
N ALA A 174 6.23 11.89 -5.15
CA ALA A 174 4.92 11.29 -5.35
C ALA A 174 4.49 10.32 -4.25
N GLY A 175 5.44 9.51 -3.78
CA GLY A 175 5.23 8.68 -2.60
C GLY A 175 5.02 9.53 -1.34
N ARG A 176 5.71 10.65 -1.16
CA ARG A 176 5.54 11.54 -0.01
C ARG A 176 4.14 12.16 0.04
N ALA A 177 3.63 12.60 -1.10
CA ALA A 177 2.27 13.11 -1.27
C ALA A 177 1.21 12.08 -0.83
N VAL A 178 1.25 10.89 -1.43
CA VAL A 178 0.35 9.78 -1.09
C VAL A 178 0.53 9.37 0.38
N SER A 179 1.75 9.41 0.90
CA SER A 179 2.06 9.10 2.29
C SER A 179 1.39 10.04 3.29
N VAL A 180 1.39 11.35 3.03
CA VAL A 180 0.68 12.35 3.85
C VAL A 180 -0.83 12.10 3.79
N CYS A 181 -1.38 11.89 2.60
CA CYS A 181 -2.81 11.60 2.43
C CYS A 181 -3.23 10.30 3.16
N LEU A 182 -2.40 9.26 3.11
CA LEU A 182 -2.61 8.03 3.86
C LEU A 182 -2.61 8.24 5.38
N LEU A 183 -1.75 9.12 5.91
CA LEU A 183 -1.77 9.44 7.35
C LEU A 183 -3.09 10.08 7.76
N TRP A 184 -3.60 11.03 6.96
CA TRP A 184 -4.92 11.60 7.20
C TRP A 184 -6.00 10.52 7.22
N CYS A 185 -6.02 9.61 6.23
CA CYS A 185 -6.98 8.50 6.23
C CYS A 185 -6.87 7.61 7.49
N ILE A 186 -5.65 7.36 7.98
CA ILE A 186 -5.43 6.59 9.21
C ILE A 186 -5.99 7.34 10.43
N ILE A 187 -5.73 8.65 10.55
CA ILE A 187 -6.21 9.49 11.65
C ILE A 187 -7.75 9.51 11.64
N PHE A 188 -8.37 9.85 10.51
CA PHE A 188 -9.84 9.85 10.37
C PHE A 188 -10.45 8.50 10.73
N GLY A 189 -9.90 7.41 10.19
CA GLY A 189 -10.39 6.05 10.45
C GLY A 189 -10.14 5.56 11.88
N ALA A 190 -9.13 6.07 12.58
CA ALA A 190 -8.89 5.79 13.99
C ALA A 190 -9.85 6.59 14.88
N ALA A 191 -10.08 7.85 14.54
CA ALA A 191 -10.97 8.79 15.24
C ALA A 191 -12.47 8.55 15.02
N HIS A 192 -12.87 7.62 14.14
CA HIS A 192 -14.27 7.42 13.73
C HIS A 192 -14.92 8.66 13.10
N ILE A 193 -14.11 9.51 12.46
CA ILE A 193 -14.59 10.70 11.78
C ILE A 193 -14.60 10.41 10.28
N ALA A 194 -15.73 10.66 9.62
CA ALA A 194 -15.82 10.51 8.18
C ALA A 194 -14.90 11.54 7.50
N PRO A 195 -13.96 11.12 6.64
CA PRO A 195 -13.12 12.05 5.91
C PRO A 195 -13.96 12.84 4.90
N HIS A 196 -13.60 14.10 4.66
CA HIS A 196 -14.05 14.82 3.48
C HIS A 196 -13.13 14.43 2.32
N ILE A 197 -13.47 13.31 1.67
CA ILE A 197 -12.61 12.51 0.78
C ILE A 197 -12.05 13.30 -0.43
N HIS A 198 -12.51 14.52 -0.72
CA HIS A 198 -12.18 15.25 -1.95
C HIS A 198 -11.08 16.31 -1.84
N GLN A 199 -10.34 16.38 -0.73
CA GLN A 199 -9.37 17.47 -0.53
C GLN A 199 -8.03 16.96 0.01
N PHE A 200 -6.95 17.62 -0.42
CA PHE A 200 -5.73 17.62 0.34
C PHE A 200 -6.01 18.31 1.66
N HIS A 201 -5.80 17.60 2.77
CA HIS A 201 -5.88 18.21 4.07
C HIS A 201 -4.61 19.02 4.34
N ASP A 202 -4.77 20.31 4.59
CA ASP A 202 -3.68 21.15 5.07
C ASP A 202 -3.39 20.91 6.55
N LEU A 203 -2.19 21.28 6.98
CA LEU A 203 -1.79 21.07 8.37
C LEU A 203 -2.62 21.95 9.35
N SER A 204 -3.19 23.06 8.89
CA SER A 204 -4.02 23.95 9.73
C SER A 204 -5.40 23.37 10.05
N GLU A 205 -5.84 22.33 9.33
CA GLU A 205 -7.05 21.57 9.67
C GLU A 205 -6.87 20.63 10.87
N LEU A 206 -5.62 20.30 11.23
CA LEU A 206 -5.31 19.32 12.27
C LEU A 206 -5.91 19.68 13.64
N PRO A 207 -5.76 20.90 14.18
CA PRO A 207 -6.36 21.27 15.47
C PRO A 207 -7.89 21.05 15.50
N HIS A 208 -8.58 21.45 14.44
CA HIS A 208 -10.03 21.28 14.31
C HIS A 208 -10.45 19.82 14.24
N LEU A 209 -9.63 18.97 13.61
CA LEU A 209 -9.85 17.53 13.63
C LEU A 209 -9.71 16.99 15.06
N LEU A 210 -8.64 17.36 15.77
CA LEU A 210 -8.34 16.88 17.12
C LEU A 210 -9.44 17.28 18.12
N GLU A 211 -9.96 18.50 18.05
CA GLU A 211 -11.09 18.98 18.86
C GLU A 211 -12.36 18.14 18.68
N ARG A 212 -12.55 17.52 17.51
CA ARG A 212 -13.71 16.66 17.21
C ARG A 212 -13.54 15.22 17.71
N ILE A 213 -12.34 14.84 18.15
CA ILE A 213 -12.05 13.49 18.64
C ILE A 213 -12.54 13.38 20.08
N SER A 214 -13.59 12.60 20.30
CA SER A 214 -14.02 12.24 21.65
C SER A 214 -13.10 11.17 22.23
N VAL A 215 -12.03 11.60 22.91
CA VAL A 215 -10.98 10.72 23.49
C VAL A 215 -11.59 9.68 24.43
N GLU A 216 -12.59 10.07 25.22
CA GLU A 216 -13.31 9.20 26.16
C GLU A 216 -14.02 8.02 25.48
N ASN A 217 -14.41 8.19 24.21
CA ASN A 217 -15.12 7.18 23.42
C ASN A 217 -14.19 6.33 22.55
N LEU A 218 -12.87 6.57 22.58
CA LEU A 218 -11.89 5.77 21.86
C LEU A 218 -11.28 4.70 22.76
N SER A 219 -11.05 3.51 22.19
CA SER A 219 -10.18 2.53 22.84
C SER A 219 -8.73 3.01 22.83
N LEU A 220 -7.94 2.60 23.83
CA LEU A 220 -6.51 2.96 23.93
C LEU A 220 -5.74 2.70 22.62
N ASN A 221 -5.95 1.53 22.01
CA ASN A 221 -5.33 1.18 20.72
C ASN A 221 -5.65 2.15 19.59
N ARG A 222 -6.85 2.77 19.59
CA ARG A 222 -7.23 3.77 18.58
C ARG A 222 -6.62 5.13 18.90
N LEU A 223 -6.59 5.51 20.17
CA LEU A 223 -5.92 6.72 20.61
C LEU A 223 -4.43 6.67 20.25
N ASP A 224 -3.76 5.55 20.49
CA ASP A 224 -2.36 5.33 20.09
C ASP A 224 -2.17 5.48 18.57
N GLN A 225 -3.14 5.02 17.76
CA GLN A 225 -3.10 5.16 16.31
C GLN A 225 -3.27 6.61 15.86
N VAL A 226 -4.19 7.35 16.49
CA VAL A 226 -4.35 8.79 16.24
C VAL A 226 -3.06 9.50 16.60
N ALA A 227 -2.55 9.31 17.82
CA ALA A 227 -1.32 9.94 18.29
C ALA A 227 -0.11 9.64 17.39
N ALA A 228 0.09 8.37 17.00
CA ALA A 228 1.16 7.99 16.08
C ALA A 228 0.99 8.61 14.68
N GLY A 229 -0.25 8.66 14.17
CA GLY A 229 -0.56 9.29 12.89
C GLY A 229 -0.27 10.80 12.91
N VAL A 230 -0.72 11.48 13.97
CA VAL A 230 -0.52 12.92 14.20
C VAL A 230 0.97 13.25 14.33
N ALA A 231 1.70 12.51 15.17
CA ALA A 231 3.13 12.72 15.35
C ALA A 231 3.91 12.54 14.04
N LEU A 232 3.58 11.50 13.26
CA LEU A 232 4.19 11.30 11.95
C LEU A 232 3.81 12.38 10.94
N LEU A 233 2.57 12.86 10.97
CA LEU A 233 2.10 13.93 10.09
C LEU A 233 2.88 15.22 10.36
N LEU A 234 2.98 15.62 11.64
CA LEU A 234 3.76 16.78 12.08
C LEU A 234 5.23 16.65 11.72
N TYR A 235 5.85 15.52 12.04
CA TYR A 235 7.26 15.27 11.69
C TYR A 235 7.49 15.39 10.18
N ARG A 236 6.60 14.82 9.37
CA ARG A 236 6.73 14.82 7.91
C ARG A 236 6.51 16.20 7.31
N GLN A 237 5.50 16.94 7.74
CA GLN A 237 5.17 18.24 7.15
C GLN A 237 6.07 19.37 7.67
N LEU A 238 6.54 19.31 8.92
CA LEU A 238 7.37 20.36 9.53
C LEU A 238 8.86 20.10 9.41
N CYS A 239 9.29 18.84 9.51
CA CYS A 239 10.70 18.46 9.42
C CYS A 239 11.04 17.85 8.05
N CYS A 240 10.28 18.19 7.00
CA CYS A 240 10.52 17.68 5.65
C CYS A 240 11.91 18.13 5.18
N PRO A 241 12.86 17.20 4.94
CA PRO A 241 14.21 17.58 4.50
C PRO A 241 14.24 18.14 3.08
N ASP A 242 13.13 18.05 2.33
CA ASP A 242 13.07 18.32 0.90
C ASP A 242 11.63 18.70 0.53
N ILE A 243 11.22 19.86 1.07
CA ILE A 243 9.93 20.50 0.82
C ILE A 243 9.77 20.89 -0.66
N ASP A 244 10.87 21.16 -1.35
CA ASP A 244 10.87 21.50 -2.77
C ASP A 244 10.32 20.36 -3.64
N GLU A 245 10.58 19.09 -3.28
CA GLU A 245 10.00 17.95 -4.01
C GLU A 245 8.46 17.94 -3.92
N PHE A 246 7.87 18.39 -2.80
CA PHE A 246 6.42 18.54 -2.68
C PHE A 246 5.89 19.67 -3.55
N LEU A 247 6.55 20.83 -3.49
CA LEU A 247 6.14 22.01 -4.25
C LEU A 247 6.22 21.73 -5.76
N ASN A 248 7.29 21.10 -6.21
CA ASN A 248 7.49 20.65 -7.60
C ASN A 248 6.51 19.55 -8.01
N SER A 249 5.99 18.79 -7.05
CA SER A 249 4.95 17.78 -7.28
C SER A 249 3.54 18.37 -7.24
N GLY A 250 3.34 19.69 -7.17
CA GLY A 250 2.03 20.34 -7.24
C GLY A 250 1.39 20.73 -5.90
N TYR A 251 2.09 20.52 -4.78
CA TYR A 251 1.61 21.02 -3.48
C TYR A 251 1.88 22.51 -3.35
N LEU A 252 0.91 23.23 -2.80
CA LEU A 252 1.06 24.63 -2.46
C LEU A 252 1.64 24.79 -1.05
N SER A 253 2.40 25.86 -0.83
CA SER A 253 3.07 26.11 0.46
C SER A 253 2.10 26.19 1.64
N PHE A 254 0.86 26.61 1.41
CA PHE A 254 -0.14 26.70 2.47
C PHE A 254 -0.50 25.34 3.09
N TYR A 255 -0.31 24.21 2.38
CA TYR A 255 -0.57 22.88 2.94
C TYR A 255 0.34 22.51 4.11
N PHE A 256 1.47 23.20 4.26
CA PHE A 256 2.46 22.97 5.32
C PHE A 256 2.40 24.05 6.41
N ARG A 257 1.49 25.02 6.29
CA ARG A 257 1.39 26.14 7.20
C ARG A 257 0.71 25.70 8.50
N ILE A 258 1.29 26.12 9.62
CA ILE A 258 0.72 26.00 10.96
C ILE A 258 0.88 27.34 11.67
N LEU A 259 -0.17 27.83 12.33
CA LEU A 259 -0.11 29.07 13.12
C LEU A 259 0.28 28.79 14.57
N PRO A 260 0.82 29.77 15.32
CA PRO A 260 1.13 29.59 16.73
C PRO A 260 -0.06 29.12 17.58
N GLU A 261 -1.27 29.60 17.26
CA GLU A 261 -2.52 29.18 17.92
C GLU A 261 -2.87 27.71 17.64
N ASP A 262 -2.60 27.23 16.43
CA ASP A 262 -2.78 25.82 16.06
C ASP A 262 -1.83 24.92 16.85
N VAL A 263 -0.58 25.36 17.02
CA VAL A 263 0.43 24.64 17.83
C VAL A 263 -0.03 24.51 19.28
N LEU A 264 -0.59 25.58 19.87
CA LEU A 264 -1.11 25.54 21.24
C LEU A 264 -2.27 24.55 21.38
N LYS A 265 -3.20 24.55 20.42
CA LYS A 265 -4.32 23.61 20.40
C LYS A 265 -3.86 22.16 20.28
N ILE A 266 -2.97 21.88 19.33
CA ILE A 266 -2.40 20.54 19.13
C ILE A 266 -1.62 20.08 20.37
N SER A 267 -0.87 20.97 21.02
CA SER A 267 -0.11 20.62 22.22
C SER A 267 -1.00 20.41 23.45
N SER A 268 -2.20 20.99 23.48
CA SER A 268 -3.16 20.84 24.58
C SER A 268 -3.96 19.54 24.50
N TRP A 269 -4.17 19.06 23.28
CA TRP A 269 -4.84 17.80 22.96
C TRP A 269 -3.91 16.62 23.20
#